data_AF-A0A8T8HWU6-F1
#
_entry.id   AF-A0A8T8HWU6-F1
#
_cell.length_a   1.000
_cell.length_b   1.000
_cell.length_c   1.000
_cell.angle_alpha   90.00
_cell.angle_beta   90.00
_cell.angle_gamma   90.00
#
_symmetry.space_group_name_H-M   'P 1'
#
loop_
_entity.id
_entity.type
_entity.pdbx_description
1 polymer ?
#
loop_
_entity_poly.entity_id
_entity_poly.type
_entity_poly.pdbx_seq_one_letter_code
_entity_poly.pdbx_strand_id
1 'polypeptide(L)' 'MTAGRPPSGDRARGRRVLLRERDGSLFDVDDQRVVDAGELLDDLRAGRRFRAHRRSTGADCTVEVLAEVLGPALSGP' A
#
# COMPACT_ATOMS: atom_id res chain seq x y z
N MET A 1 -29.86 -17.39 -1.05
CA MET A 1 -29.82 -16.34 -2.08
C MET A 1 -28.66 -15.42 -1.73
N THR A 2 -27.53 -15.57 -2.42
CA THR A 2 -26.29 -14.82 -2.19
C THR A 2 -26.41 -13.45 -2.86
N ALA A 3 -26.43 -12.38 -2.08
CA ALA A 3 -26.38 -11.02 -2.61
C ALA A 3 -24.98 -10.77 -3.20
N GLY A 4 -24.94 -10.48 -4.50
CA GLY A 4 -23.72 -10.15 -5.22
C GLY A 4 -23.09 -8.88 -4.67
N ARG A 5 -21.81 -8.97 -4.29
CA ARG A 5 -20.98 -7.82 -3.94
C ARG A 5 -20.87 -6.90 -5.17
N PRO A 6 -21.20 -5.61 -5.06
CA PRO A 6 -21.13 -4.71 -6.20
C PRO A 6 -19.68 -4.57 -6.69
N PRO A 7 -19.45 -4.35 -8.00
CA PRO A 7 -18.12 -4.08 -8.50
C PRO A 7 -17.61 -2.76 -7.90
N SER A 8 -16.46 -2.84 -7.22
CA SER A 8 -15.74 -1.70 -6.62
C SER A 8 -15.21 -0.75 -7.70
N GLY A 9 -16.12 -0.05 -8.37
CA GLY A 9 -15.85 0.89 -9.45
C GLY A 9 -15.53 2.29 -8.94
N ASP A 10 -14.24 2.60 -8.90
CA ASP A 10 -13.63 3.84 -9.41
C ASP A 10 -14.01 5.24 -8.87
N ARG A 11 -14.86 5.42 -7.86
CA ARG A 11 -15.26 6.79 -7.42
C ARG A 11 -14.99 7.15 -5.96
N ALA A 12 -14.32 6.29 -5.21
CA ALA A 12 -13.97 6.56 -3.81
C ALA A 12 -12.74 5.75 -3.35
N ARG A 13 -11.68 5.66 -4.15
CA ARG A 13 -10.42 5.05 -3.68
C ARG A 13 -9.81 5.96 -2.61
N GLY A 14 -10.29 5.79 -1.38
CA GLY A 14 -9.68 6.36 -0.20
C GLY A 14 -8.20 6.01 -0.15
N ARG A 15 -7.46 6.73 0.69
CA ARG A 15 -6.04 6.45 0.92
C ARG A 15 -5.86 4.96 1.25
N ARG A 16 -5.12 4.23 0.41
CA ARG A 16 -4.82 2.79 0.57
C ARG A 16 -4.21 2.54 1.94
N VAL A 17 -4.70 1.54 2.67
CA VAL A 17 -4.16 1.19 4.00
C VAL A 17 -3.32 -0.07 3.90
N LEU A 18 -2.03 0.08 4.21
CA LEU A 18 -1.05 -1.00 4.17
C LEU A 18 -0.65 -1.40 5.59
N LEU A 19 -0.45 -2.69 5.80
CA LEU A 19 0.20 -3.24 6.97
C LEU A 19 1.62 -3.65 6.59
N ARG A 20 2.61 -3.13 7.31
CA ARG A 20 4.00 -3.58 7.20
C ARG A 20 4.21 -4.77 8.13
N GLU A 21 4.57 -5.89 7.53
CA GLU A 21 4.95 -7.11 8.22
C GLU A 21 6.39 -7.01 8.77
N ARG A 22 6.77 -7.95 9.64
CA ARG A 22 8.12 -7.97 10.23
C ARG A 22 9.23 -8.24 9.23
N ASP A 23 8.90 -8.94 8.15
CA ASP A 23 9.83 -9.24 7.04
C ASP A 23 9.95 -8.09 6.04
N GLY A 24 9.23 -6.98 6.25
CA GLY A 24 9.22 -5.82 5.36
C GLY A 24 8.14 -5.86 4.29
N SER A 25 7.44 -6.98 4.12
CA SER A 25 6.34 -7.08 3.16
C SER A 25 5.18 -6.15 3.51
N LEU A 26 4.46 -5.68 2.48
CA LEU A 26 3.33 -4.78 2.62
C LEU A 26 2.05 -5.54 2.29
N PHE A 27 1.08 -5.52 3.18
CA PHE A 27 -0.23 -6.15 2.99
C PHE A 27 -1.31 -5.09 2.85
N ASP A 28 -2.02 -5.10 1.74
CA ASP A 28 -3.20 -4.28 1.51
C ASP A 28 -4.40 -4.86 2.25
N VAL A 29 -4.96 -4.07 3.18
CA VAL A 29 -6.12 -4.48 3.98
C VAL A 29 -7.40 -4.51 3.14
N ASP A 30 -7.53 -3.61 2.17
CA ASP A 30 -8.74 -3.45 1.37
C ASP A 30 -8.83 -4.57 0.31
N ASP A 31 -7.71 -4.85 -0.36
CA ASP A 31 -7.60 -5.91 -1.39
C ASP A 31 -7.22 -7.29 -0.81
N GLN A 32 -6.90 -7.36 0.48
CA GLN A 32 -6.47 -8.57 1.19
C GLN A 32 -5.31 -9.32 0.52
N ARG A 33 -4.31 -8.59 0.04
CA ARG A 33 -3.17 -9.15 -0.72
C ARG A 33 -1.85 -8.48 -0.36
N VAL A 34 -0.76 -9.18 -0.63
CA VAL A 34 0.58 -8.60 -0.58
C VAL A 34 0.76 -7.63 -1.76
N VAL A 35 1.41 -6.51 -1.48
CA VAL A 35 1.77 -5.45 -2.42
C VAL A 35 3.29 -5.39 -2.49
N ASP A 36 3.83 -5.49 -3.70
CA ASP A 36 5.26 -5.30 -3.90
C ASP A 36 5.62 -3.81 -3.99
N ALA A 37 6.90 -3.51 -3.75
CA ALA A 37 7.39 -2.13 -3.76
C ALA A 37 7.29 -1.47 -5.14
N GLY A 38 7.36 -2.23 -6.23
CA GLY A 38 7.22 -1.74 -7.61
C GLY A 38 5.80 -1.30 -7.91
N GLU A 39 4.79 -2.11 -7.55
CA GLU A 39 3.39 -1.73 -7.64
C GLU A 39 3.11 -0.45 -6.84
N LEU A 40 3.63 -0.38 -5.61
CA LEU A 40 3.46 0.81 -4.78
C LEU A 40 4.16 2.04 -5.37
N LEU A 41 5.31 1.87 -6.01
CA LEU A 41 6.00 2.94 -6.72
C LEU A 41 5.19 3.44 -7.92
N ASP A 42 4.58 2.54 -8.69
CA ASP A 42 3.73 2.91 -9.83
C ASP A 42 2.44 3.61 -9.37
N ASP A 43 1.86 3.19 -8.25
CA ASP A 43 0.77 3.89 -7.58
C ASP A 43 1.16 5.33 -7.20
N LEU A 44 2.36 5.51 -6.61
CA LEU A 44 2.87 6.82 -6.24
C LEU A 44 3.11 7.71 -7.47
N ARG A 45 3.67 7.15 -8.55
CA ARG A 45 3.85 7.86 -9.83
C ARG A 45 2.51 8.28 -10.45
N ALA A 46 1.47 7.48 -10.27
CA ALA A 46 0.09 7.81 -10.67
C ALA A 46 -0.60 8.81 -9.72
N GLY A 47 0.09 9.33 -8.70
CA GLY A 47 -0.45 10.29 -7.73
C GLY A 47 -1.36 9.67 -6.68
N ARG A 48 -1.41 8.33 -6.56
CA ARG A 48 -2.18 7.65 -5.52
C ARG A 48 -1.51 7.81 -4.16
N ARG A 49 -2.32 7.80 -3.10
CA ARG A 49 -1.87 7.99 -1.71
C ARG A 49 -2.09 6.71 -0.92
N PHE A 50 -1.16 6.43 -0.01
CA PHE A 50 -1.27 5.32 0.93
C PHE A 50 -0.97 5.75 2.36
N ARG A 51 -1.28 4.89 3.33
CA ARG A 51 -0.80 4.95 4.71
C ARG A 51 -0.34 3.57 5.12
N ALA A 52 0.78 3.49 5.83
CA ALA A 52 1.30 2.22 6.32
C ALA A 52 1.36 2.20 7.85
N HIS A 53 1.01 1.06 8.42
CA HIS A 53 1.09 0.79 9.84
C HIS A 53 1.85 -0.51 10.10
N ARG A 54 2.66 -0.57 11.14
CA ARG A 54 3.31 -1.83 11.56
C ARG A 54 2.26 -2.79 12.06
N ARG A 55 2.19 -4.01 11.51
CA ARG A 55 1.19 -4.99 11.94
C ARG A 55 1.28 -5.33 13.43
N SER A 56 2.49 -5.37 13.97
CA SER A 56 2.72 -5.77 15.37
C SER A 56 2.33 -4.73 16.41
N THR A 57 2.28 -3.44 16.06
CA THR A 57 2.08 -2.35 17.03
C THR A 57 1.00 -1.35 16.62
N GLY A 58 0.55 -1.35 15.36
CA GLY A 58 -0.33 -0.34 14.79
C GLY A 58 0.34 1.03 14.57
N ALA A 59 1.62 1.18 14.93
CA ALA A 59 2.35 2.43 14.78
C ALA A 59 2.43 2.84 13.31
N ASP A 60 2.26 4.14 13.04
CA ASP A 60 2.43 4.69 11.70
C ASP A 60 3.89 4.51 11.25
N CYS A 61 4.07 3.89 10.09
CA CYS A 61 5.37 3.72 9.45
C CYS A 61 5.32 4.17 7.98
N THR A 62 4.43 5.11 7.65
CA THR A 62 4.20 5.56 6.26
C THR A 62 5.46 6.15 5.65
N VAL A 63 6.17 6.98 6.41
CA VAL A 63 7.40 7.64 5.94
C VAL A 63 8.53 6.62 5.75
N GLU A 64 8.63 5.60 6.60
CA GLU A 64 9.61 4.52 6.45
C GLU A 64 9.38 3.77 5.14
N VAL A 65 8.13 3.35 4.88
CA VAL A 65 7.75 2.64 3.65
C VAL A 65 7.98 3.52 2.43
N LEU A 66 7.64 4.80 2.51
CA LEU A 66 7.89 5.74 1.41
C LEU A 66 9.38 5.84 1.07
N ALA A 67 10.26 5.93 2.08
CA ALA A 67 11.70 5.98 1.87
C ALA A 67 12.24 4.69 1.25
N GLU A 68 11.74 3.53 1.69
CA GLU A 68 12.12 2.21 1.15
C GLU A 68 11.74 2.07 -0.33
N VAL A 69 10.54 2.52 -0.71
CA VAL A 69 10.03 2.46 -2.09
C VAL A 69 10.74 3.45 -3.01
N LEU A 70 11.00 4.67 -2.53
CA LEU A 70 11.63 5.71 -3.34
C LEU A 70 13.15 5.56 -3.44
N GLY A 71 13.81 4.96 -2.45
CA GLY A 71 15.27 4.84 -2.40
C GLY A 71 15.88 4.34 -3.72
N PRO A 72 15.49 3.16 -4.23
CA PRO A 72 15.99 2.64 -5.50
C PRO A 72 15.72 3.54 -6.71
N ALA A 73 14.58 4.25 -6.72
CA ALA A 73 14.20 5.14 -7.81
C ALA A 73 14.99 6.46 -7.81
N LEU A 74 15.45 6.91 -6.63
CA LEU A 74 16.21 8.15 -6.46
C LEU A 74 17.72 7.94 -6.58
N SER A 75 18.21 6.71 -6.38
CA SER A 75 19.64 6.40 -6.46
C SER A 75 20.20 6.38 -7.89
N GLY A 76 19.36 6.38 -8.93
CA GLY A 76 19.80 6.31 -10.33
C GLY A 76 20.54 4.99 -10.66
N PRO A 77 20.85 4.73 -11.94
CA PRO A 77 21.85 3.72 -12.31
C PRO A 77 23.26 4.11 -11.86
#